data_AF-A0A3D4SY09-F1
#
_entry.id   AF-A0A3D4SY09-F1
#
_cell.length_a   1.000
_cell.length_b   1.000
_cell.length_c   1.000
_cell.angle_alpha   90.00
_cell.angle_beta   90.00
_cell.angle_gamma   90.00
#
_symmetry.space_group_name_H-M   'P 1'
#
loop_
_entity.id
_entity.type
_entity.pdbx_description
1 polymer ?
#
loop_
_entity_poly.entity_id
_entity_poly.type
_entity_poly.pdbx_seq_one_letter_code
_entity_poly.pdbx_strand_id
1 'polypeptide(L)' 'MGPEGARGAAAVSGANESIGGKSAHPNPRRATVMHCPYCASENLWPDTETDNAWECRDCRRVFSVKLHGQLSRDLG' A
#
# COMPACT_ATOMS: atom_id res chain seq x y z
N MET A 1 36.82 11.96 1.49
CA MET A 1 35.77 11.11 0.88
C MET A 1 35.06 10.37 2.00
N GLY A 2 33.89 10.85 2.43
CA GLY A 2 33.03 10.15 3.38
C GLY A 2 32.14 9.14 2.65
N PRO A 3 31.65 8.09 3.33
CA PRO A 3 30.81 7.07 2.70
C PRO A 3 29.47 7.66 2.28
N GLU A 4 29.13 7.41 1.02
CA GLU A 4 27.89 7.83 0.37
C GLU A 4 26.67 7.17 1.03
N GLY A 5 25.58 7.94 1.07
CA GLY A 5 24.42 7.71 1.92
C GLY A 5 23.70 6.38 1.67
N ALA A 6 23.63 5.58 2.73
CA ALA A 6 22.54 4.62 2.89
C ALA A 6 21.27 5.41 3.22
N ARG A 7 20.37 5.53 2.24
CA ARG A 7 19.04 6.12 2.38
C ARG A 7 18.28 5.28 3.41
N GLY A 8 18.22 5.75 4.66
CA GLY A 8 17.40 5.15 5.69
C GLY A 8 15.93 5.23 5.27
N ALA A 9 15.35 4.08 4.95
CA ALA A 9 13.91 3.91 5.05
C ALA A 9 13.58 4.13 6.52
N ALA A 10 13.09 5.33 6.85
CA ALA A 10 12.53 5.58 8.16
C ALA A 10 11.36 4.63 8.32
N ALA A 11 11.56 3.57 9.11
CA ALA A 11 10.51 2.69 9.55
C ALA A 11 9.44 3.55 10.23
N VAL A 12 8.30 3.73 9.57
CA VAL A 12 7.09 4.24 10.21
C VAL A 12 6.55 3.10 11.07
N SER A 13 7.18 2.89 12.23
CA SER A 13 6.78 1.86 13.18
C SER A 13 5.33 2.09 13.63
N GLY A 14 4.47 1.07 13.53
CA GLY A 14 3.18 1.01 14.23
C GLY A 14 1.90 1.21 13.43
N ALA A 15 1.88 1.95 12.32
CA ALA A 15 0.60 2.24 11.65
C ALA A 15 0.05 1.04 10.84
N ASN A 16 0.94 0.24 10.26
CA ASN A 16 0.57 -0.84 9.34
C ASN A 16 0.48 -2.23 10.00
N GLU A 17 0.93 -2.38 11.25
CA GLU A 17 0.97 -3.68 11.96
C GLU A 17 -0.42 -4.26 12.25
N SER A 18 -1.43 -3.40 12.34
CA SER A 18 -2.83 -3.84 12.51
C SER A 18 -3.50 -4.25 11.19
N ILE A 19 -2.86 -3.97 10.05
CA ILE A 19 -3.41 -4.25 8.71
C ILE A 19 -3.02 -5.68 8.31
N GLY A 20 -3.64 -6.67 8.98
CA GLY A 20 -3.34 -8.07 8.74
C GLY A 20 -3.50 -8.50 7.28
N GLY A 21 -2.48 -9.19 6.76
CA GLY A 21 -2.50 -9.93 5.51
C GLY A 21 -1.44 -11.05 5.53
N LYS A 22 -1.87 -12.32 5.44
CA LYS A 22 -0.98 -13.48 5.27
C LYS A 22 -0.19 -13.40 3.95
N SER A 23 1.10 -13.78 4.00
CA SER A 23 2.14 -13.46 3.01
C SER A 23 2.13 -14.26 1.70
N ALA A 24 2.69 -13.58 0.68
CA ALA A 24 3.35 -14.04 -0.55
C ALA A 24 2.50 -14.37 -1.80
N HIS A 25 2.30 -13.33 -2.63
CA HIS A 25 1.87 -13.35 -4.05
C HIS A 25 0.49 -14.01 -4.32
N PRO A 26 0.01 -14.05 -5.57
CA PRO A 26 -1.13 -13.25 -6.06
C PRO A 26 -2.34 -13.23 -5.11
N ASN A 27 -2.45 -12.22 -4.24
CA ASN A 27 -3.60 -12.07 -3.36
C ASN A 27 -4.86 -11.76 -4.19
N PRO A 28 -5.82 -12.69 -4.37
CA PRO A 28 -7.06 -12.43 -5.12
C PRO A 28 -7.97 -11.42 -4.41
N ARG A 29 -7.62 -11.02 -3.18
CA ARG A 29 -8.30 -9.99 -2.38
C ARG A 29 -7.58 -8.65 -2.40
N ARG A 30 -6.46 -8.50 -3.12
CA ARG A 30 -5.85 -7.18 -3.32
C ARG A 30 -6.80 -6.36 -4.18
N ALA A 31 -7.33 -5.28 -3.62
CA ALA A 31 -8.07 -4.33 -4.42
C ALA A 31 -7.07 -3.64 -5.37
N THR A 32 -7.37 -3.69 -6.67
CA THR A 32 -6.62 -2.89 -7.65
C THR A 32 -6.96 -1.41 -7.46
N VAL A 33 -5.94 -0.56 -7.51
CA VAL A 33 -6.11 0.90 -7.55
C VAL A 33 -5.53 1.44 -8.83
N MET A 34 -6.24 2.38 -9.43
CA MET A 34 -5.81 2.99 -10.69
C MET A 34 -5.02 4.28 -10.44
N HIS A 35 -5.29 5.01 -9.35
CA HIS A 35 -4.73 6.34 -9.11
C HIS A 35 -4.22 6.47 -7.67
N CYS A 36 -3.08 7.14 -7.50
CA CYS A 36 -2.53 7.46 -6.20
C CYS A 36 -3.48 8.40 -5.44
N PRO A 37 -3.89 8.10 -4.20
CA PRO A 37 -4.78 8.97 -3.42
C PRO A 37 -4.15 10.31 -3.04
N TYR A 38 -2.83 10.46 -3.24
CA TYR A 38 -2.07 11.64 -2.84
C TYR A 38 -1.68 12.58 -3.99
N CYS A 39 -1.44 12.05 -5.20
CA CYS A 39 -1.00 12.86 -6.35
C CYS A 39 -1.74 12.54 -7.66
N ALA A 40 -2.76 11.67 -7.63
CA ALA A 40 -3.54 11.24 -8.78
C ALA A 40 -2.76 10.52 -9.91
N SER A 41 -1.46 10.21 -9.71
CA SER A 41 -0.68 9.45 -10.69
C SER A 41 -1.11 7.99 -10.80
N GLU A 42 -0.98 7.43 -12.00
CA GLU A 42 -1.21 6.03 -12.35
C GLU A 42 0.05 5.15 -12.25
N ASN A 43 1.22 5.74 -11.92
CA ASN A 43 2.50 5.04 -11.78
C ASN A 43 2.58 4.28 -10.44
N LEU A 44 1.70 3.30 -10.28
CA LEU A 44 1.49 2.50 -9.07
C LEU A 44 2.04 1.08 -9.24
N TRP A 45 2.75 0.58 -8.22
CA TRP A 45 3.33 -0.76 -8.21
C TRP A 45 3.01 -1.47 -6.89
N PRO A 46 2.84 -2.81 -6.89
CA PRO A 46 2.72 -3.56 -5.65
C PRO A 46 3.99 -3.43 -4.81
N ASP A 47 3.82 -3.16 -3.51
CA ASP A 47 4.90 -3.05 -2.55
C ASP A 47 4.89 -4.24 -1.56
N THR A 48 6.04 -4.51 -0.93
CA THR A 48 6.24 -5.65 -0.02
C THR A 48 5.94 -5.35 1.45
N GLU A 49 5.70 -4.08 1.81
CA GLU A 49 5.38 -3.67 3.18
C GLU A 49 4.18 -4.43 3.77
N THR A 50 3.13 -4.65 2.95
CA THR A 50 1.99 -5.52 3.31
C THR A 50 1.43 -6.25 2.08
N ASP A 51 0.62 -7.30 2.31
CA ASP A 51 -0.11 -8.05 1.27
C ASP A 51 -1.11 -7.19 0.44
N ASN A 52 -1.32 -5.93 0.85
CA ASN A 52 -2.21 -4.97 0.22
C ASN A 52 -1.52 -3.63 -0.10
N ALA A 53 -0.19 -3.57 0.04
CA ALA A 53 0.60 -2.35 -0.13
C ALA A 53 0.85 -2.00 -1.61
N TRP A 54 0.86 -0.69 -1.87
CA TRP A 54 1.11 -0.05 -3.16
C TRP A 54 2.10 1.09 -2.98
N GLU A 55 3.11 1.14 -3.85
CA GLU A 55 4.06 2.25 -3.99
C GLU A 55 3.62 3.12 -5.17
N CYS A 56 3.51 4.44 -4.96
CA CYS A 56 3.49 5.41 -6.06
C CYS A 56 4.91 5.88 -6.36
N ARG A 57 5.40 5.61 -7.56
CA ARG A 57 6.78 5.95 -7.94
C ARG A 57 7.00 7.43 -8.22
N ASP A 58 5.93 8.20 -8.45
CA ASP A 58 6.05 9.65 -8.70
C ASP A 58 6.15 10.46 -7.39
N CYS A 59 5.29 10.17 -6.40
CA CYS A 59 5.30 10.88 -5.12
C CYS A 59 6.04 10.11 -3.99
N ARG A 60 6.52 8.90 -4.28
CA ARG A 60 7.30 8.01 -3.40
C ARG A 60 6.62 7.67 -2.07
N ARG A 61 5.28 7.53 -2.08
CA ARG A 61 4.49 7.13 -0.91
C ARG A 61 4.06 5.67 -1.03
N VAL A 62 4.11 4.95 0.09
CA VAL A 62 3.58 3.60 0.24
C VAL A 62 2.26 3.66 1.02
N PHE A 63 1.23 2.97 0.54
CA PHE A 63 -0.10 2.91 1.17
C PHE A 63 -0.74 1.54 0.96
N SER A 64 -1.68 1.14 1.84
CA SER A 64 -2.38 -0.14 1.72
C SER A 64 -3.84 0.04 1.31
N VAL A 65 -4.37 -0.86 0.47
CA VAL A 65 -5.78 -0.82 0.00
C VAL A 65 -6.46 -2.17 0.24
N LYS A 66 -7.56 -2.17 1.00
CA LYS A 66 -8.27 -3.39 1.40
C LYS A 66 -9.75 -3.32 1.05
N LEU A 67 -10.26 -4.37 0.39
CA LEU A 67 -11.70 -4.58 0.26
C LEU A 67 -12.25 -5.21 1.54
N HIS A 68 -13.16 -4.51 2.22
CA HIS A 68 -13.81 -4.99 3.45
C HIS A 68 -15.07 -5.83 3.18
N GLY A 69 -15.60 -5.81 1.95
CA GLY A 69 -16.83 -6.49 1.55
C GLY A 69 -17.82 -5.52 0.90
N GLN A 70 -19.03 -6.00 0.62
CA GLN A 70 -20.14 -5.17 0.16
C GLN A 70 -21.04 -4.86 1.36
N LEU A 71 -21.40 -3.59 1.56
CA LEU A 71 -22.42 -3.24 2.54
C LEU A 71 -23.78 -3.70 2.03
N SER A 72 -24.61 -4.25 2.92
CA SER A 72 -26.01 -4.47 2.59
C SER A 72 -26.67 -3.11 2.37
N ARG A 73 -27.44 -2.97 1.30
CA ARG A 73 -28.36 -1.85 1.16
C ARG A 73 -29.70 -2.34 1.68
N ASP A 74 -29.88 -2.29 2.99
CA ASP A 74 -31.22 -2.39 3.55
C ASP A 74 -32.04 -1.22 2.97
N LEU A 75 -33.06 -1.56 2.18
CA LEU A 75 -34.08 -0.63 1.77
C LEU A 75 -35.17 -0.72 2.83
N GLY A 76 -35.06 0.15 3.84
CA GLY A 76 -36.17 0.43 4.75
C GLY A 76 -37.35 1.06 4.03
#